data_AF-A0A229UKL3-F1
#
_entry.id   AF-A0A229UKL3-F1
#
_cell.length_a   1.000
_cell.length_b   1.000
_cell.length_c   1.000
_cell.angle_alpha   90.00
_cell.angle_beta   90.00
_cell.angle_gamma   90.00
#
_symmetry.space_group_name_H-M   'P 1'
#
loop_
_entity.id
_entity.type
_entity.pdbx_description
1 polymer ?
#
loop_
_entity_poly.entity_id
_entity_poly.type
_entity_poly.pdbx_seq_one_letter_code
_entity_poly.pdbx_strand_id
1 'polypeptide(L)'
;MDINKQIEAKLQKISDVEKERESLFENFEANKNKIGELHYEIEILKLQYMFLKRQQLDAADRTYHIVAENIDSVKSINETCIGLLQKRLIEDGFGERLQQEKLI
;
A
#
# COMPACT_ATOMS: atom_id res chain seq x y z
N MET A 1 -16.17 -1.95 10.77
CA MET A 1 -16.16 -1.16 9.53
C MET A 1 -15.91 -2.13 8.38
N ASP A 2 -16.65 -2.05 7.29
CA ASP A 2 -16.52 -2.97 6.14
C ASP A 2 -15.11 -2.86 5.52
N ILE A 3 -14.46 -4.00 5.30
CA ILE A 3 -13.11 -4.08 4.74
C ILE A 3 -13.06 -3.54 3.31
N ASN A 4 -14.14 -3.72 2.55
CA ASN A 4 -14.21 -3.20 1.18
C ASN A 4 -14.23 -1.66 1.17
N LYS A 5 -15.00 -1.04 2.09
CA LYS A 5 -14.99 0.41 2.28
C LYS A 5 -13.62 0.95 2.72
N GLN A 6 -12.90 0.20 3.55
CA GLN A 6 -11.54 0.56 3.95
C GLN A 6 -10.57 0.54 2.77
N ILE A 7 -10.69 -0.47 1.90
CA ILE A 7 -9.90 -0.61 0.68
C ILE A 7 -10.20 0.54 -0.29
N GLU A 8 -11.46 0.84 -0.54
CA GLU A 8 -11.89 1.94 -1.43
C GLU A 8 -11.38 3.28 -0.91
N ALA A 9 -11.55 3.57 0.38
CA ALA A 9 -11.05 4.79 0.99
C ALA A 9 -9.52 4.88 0.89
N LYS A 10 -8.80 3.75 1.01
CA LYS A 10 -7.35 3.73 0.87
C LYS A 10 -6.91 4.01 -0.57
N LEU A 11 -7.59 3.41 -1.55
CA LEU A 11 -7.33 3.67 -2.97
C LEU A 11 -7.60 5.13 -3.33
N GLN A 12 -8.67 5.72 -2.81
CA GLN A 12 -8.96 7.14 -3.02
C GLN A 12 -7.84 8.01 -2.46
N LYS A 13 -7.38 7.74 -1.22
CA LYS A 13 -6.27 8.49 -0.62
C LYS A 13 -4.98 8.37 -1.44
N ILE A 14 -4.66 7.18 -1.97
CA ILE A 14 -3.50 7.00 -2.86
C ILE A 14 -3.66 7.88 -4.10
N SER A 15 -4.82 7.83 -4.75
CA SER A 15 -5.09 8.62 -5.96
C SER A 15 -4.99 10.12 -5.71
N ASP A 16 -5.46 10.61 -4.57
CA ASP A 16 -5.41 12.03 -4.22
C ASP A 16 -3.97 12.50 -4.01
N VAL A 17 -3.13 11.71 -3.33
CA VAL A 17 -1.70 12.02 -3.12
C VAL A 17 -0.92 11.92 -4.43
N GLU A 18 -1.26 10.96 -5.31
CA GLU A 18 -0.68 10.86 -6.65
C GLU A 18 -0.97 12.10 -7.50
N LYS A 19 -2.22 12.60 -7.48
CA LYS A 19 -2.60 13.84 -8.17
C LYS A 19 -1.91 15.06 -7.58
N GLU A 20 -1.83 15.16 -6.25
CA GLU A 20 -1.08 16.24 -5.59
C GLU A 20 0.37 16.22 -6.08
N ARG A 21 1.02 15.05 -6.03
CA ARG A 21 2.40 14.89 -6.47
C ARG A 21 2.59 15.23 -7.95
N GLU A 22 1.66 14.82 -8.81
CA GLU A 22 1.70 15.10 -10.25
C GLU A 22 1.66 16.61 -10.53
N SER A 23 0.77 17.34 -9.87
CA SER A 23 0.66 18.80 -10.05
C SER A 23 1.93 19.56 -9.65
N LEU A 24 2.71 19.04 -8.72
CA LEU A 24 3.96 19.67 -8.28
C LEU A 24 5.10 19.58 -9.32
N PHE A 25 5.00 18.69 -10.31
CA PHE A 25 6.02 18.57 -11.36
C PHE A 25 6.04 19.77 -12.32
N GLU A 26 4.98 20.58 -12.37
CA GLU A 26 4.95 21.83 -13.14
C GLU A 26 6.08 22.80 -12.74
N ASN A 27 6.51 22.75 -11.47
CA ASN A 27 7.67 23.47 -10.96
C ASN A 27 8.58 22.56 -10.15
N PHE A 28 9.18 21.57 -10.84
CA PHE A 28 9.98 20.52 -10.22
C PHE A 28 11.09 21.06 -9.29
N GLU A 29 11.88 22.04 -9.71
CA GLU A 29 13.01 22.54 -8.92
C GLU A 29 12.56 23.15 -7.58
N ALA A 30 11.46 23.90 -7.58
CA ALA A 30 10.90 24.45 -6.35
C ALA A 30 10.28 23.39 -5.44
N ASN A 31 9.77 22.30 -6.01
CA ASN A 31 8.96 21.31 -5.32
C ASN A 31 9.65 19.96 -5.05
N LYS A 32 10.93 19.82 -5.43
CA LYS A 32 11.66 18.54 -5.42
C LYS A 32 11.55 17.77 -4.10
N ASN A 33 11.71 18.47 -2.97
CA ASN A 33 11.61 17.85 -1.65
C ASN A 33 10.20 17.30 -1.39
N LYS A 34 9.17 18.11 -1.66
CA LYS A 34 7.76 17.73 -1.48
C LYS A 34 7.38 16.56 -2.40
N ILE A 35 7.86 16.55 -3.63
CA ILE A 35 7.67 15.43 -4.56
C ILE A 35 8.26 14.13 -4.00
N GLY A 36 9.43 14.22 -3.36
CA GLY A 36 10.07 13.10 -2.65
C GLY A 36 9.26 12.63 -1.44
N GLU A 37 8.79 13.57 -0.60
CA GLU A 37 7.93 13.25 0.55
C GLU A 37 6.64 12.54 0.12
N LEU A 38 5.95 13.07 -0.88
CA LEU A 38 4.71 12.47 -1.39
C LEU A 38 4.96 11.10 -2.05
N HIS A 39 6.14 10.88 -2.65
CA HIS A 39 6.50 9.56 -3.16
C HIS A 39 6.51 8.52 -2.03
N TYR A 40 7.16 8.82 -0.91
CA TYR A 40 7.19 7.89 0.22
C TYR A 40 5.84 7.78 0.94
N GLU A 41 5.04 8.84 1.00
CA GLU A 41 3.64 8.76 1.47
C GLU A 41 2.84 7.77 0.62
N ILE A 42 2.96 7.82 -0.70
CA ILE A 42 2.29 6.88 -1.62
C ILE A 42 2.74 5.44 -1.35
N GLU A 43 4.04 5.20 -1.20
CA GLU A 43 4.56 3.86 -0.94
C GLU A 43 4.07 3.29 0.40
N ILE A 44 4.02 4.11 1.45
CA ILE A 44 3.44 3.71 2.74
C ILE A 44 1.94 3.42 2.63
N LEU A 45 1.19 4.25 1.90
CA LEU A 45 -0.23 4.01 1.66
C LEU A 45 -0.49 2.72 0.87
N LYS A 46 0.35 2.41 -0.12
CA LYS A 46 0.31 1.14 -0.84
C LYS A 46 0.57 -0.04 0.10
N LEU A 47 1.52 0.09 1.02
CA LEU A 47 1.77 -0.95 2.01
C LEU A 47 0.56 -1.16 2.92
N GLN A 48 -0.04 -0.10 3.45
CA GLN A 48 -1.29 -0.18 4.21
C GLN A 48 -2.42 -0.86 3.42
N TYR A 49 -2.56 -0.54 2.13
CA TYR A 49 -3.52 -1.19 1.23
C TYR A 49 -3.26 -2.70 1.11
N MET A 50 -2.01 -3.13 0.98
CA MET A 50 -1.66 -4.56 0.89
C MET A 50 -2.00 -5.31 2.20
N PHE A 51 -1.85 -4.67 3.37
CA PHE A 51 -2.30 -5.25 4.64
C PHE A 51 -3.84 -5.39 4.71
N LEU A 52 -4.59 -4.41 4.18
CA LEU A 52 -6.04 -4.54 4.05
C LEU A 52 -6.42 -5.67 3.06
N LYS A 53 -5.66 -5.83 1.97
CA LYS A 53 -5.85 -6.94 1.04
C LYS A 53 -5.57 -8.29 1.67
N ARG A 54 -4.55 -8.43 2.51
CA ARG A 54 -4.31 -9.64 3.31
C ARG A 54 -5.55 -10.00 4.12
N GLN A 55 -6.10 -9.04 4.87
CA GLN A 55 -7.31 -9.25 5.67
C GLN A 55 -8.52 -9.63 4.80
N GLN A 56 -8.66 -9.05 3.60
CA GLN A 56 -9.75 -9.37 2.66
C GLN A 56 -9.63 -10.81 2.15
N LEU A 57 -8.41 -11.26 1.82
CA LEU A 57 -8.12 -12.61 1.35
C LEU A 57 -8.29 -13.65 2.46
N ASP A 58 -8.00 -13.29 3.71
CA ASP A 58 -8.23 -14.14 4.88
C ASP A 58 -9.71 -14.33 5.17
N ALA A 59 -10.54 -13.34 4.87
CA ALA A 59 -11.99 -13.37 5.06
C ALA A 59 -12.77 -13.87 3.84
N ALA A 60 -12.10 -14.16 2.72
CA ALA A 60 -12.76 -14.56 1.48
C ALA A 60 -13.35 -15.98 1.56
N ASP A 61 -14.49 -16.19 0.87
CA ASP A 61 -15.14 -17.49 0.79
C ASP A 61 -14.28 -18.48 0.00
N ARG A 62 -14.00 -19.64 0.61
CA ARG A 62 -13.17 -20.73 0.09
C ARG A 62 -13.99 -21.97 -0.28
N THR A 63 -15.32 -21.86 -0.35
CA THR A 63 -16.24 -22.98 -0.59
C THR A 63 -15.90 -23.77 -1.86
N TYR A 64 -15.44 -23.10 -2.91
CA TYR A 64 -15.05 -23.74 -4.18
C TYR A 64 -13.52 -23.88 -4.28
N HIS A 65 -13.04 -25.08 -4.62
CA HIS A 65 -11.59 -25.39 -4.70
C HIS A 65 -10.81 -24.42 -5.61
N ILE A 66 -11.32 -24.16 -6.81
CA ILE A 66 -10.69 -23.23 -7.77
C ILE A 66 -10.61 -21.81 -7.18
N VAL A 67 -11.61 -21.40 -6.40
CA VAL A 67 -11.61 -20.10 -5.72
C VAL A 67 -10.57 -20.07 -4.60
N ALA A 68 -10.47 -21.15 -3.81
CA ALA A 68 -9.47 -21.28 -2.75
C ALA A 68 -8.03 -21.23 -3.29
N GLU A 69 -7.73 -21.96 -4.37
CA GLU A 69 -6.41 -21.92 -5.03
C GLU A 69 -6.06 -20.53 -5.55
N ASN A 70 -7.03 -19.83 -6.15
CA ASN A 70 -6.84 -18.46 -6.61
C ASN A 70 -6.58 -17.50 -5.45
N ILE A 71 -7.32 -17.63 -4.34
CA ILE A 71 -7.11 -16.83 -3.12
C ILE A 71 -5.69 -17.05 -2.58
N ASP A 72 -5.23 -18.30 -2.51
CA ASP A 72 -3.90 -18.62 -1.98
C ASP A 72 -2.78 -18.11 -2.90
N SER A 73 -2.96 -18.18 -4.22
CA SER A 73 -2.05 -17.57 -5.20
C SER A 73 -1.94 -16.05 -5.02
N VAL A 74 -3.08 -15.35 -4.94
CA VAL A 74 -3.10 -13.90 -4.73
C VAL A 74 -2.51 -13.53 -3.37
N LYS A 75 -2.77 -14.33 -2.33
CA LYS A 75 -2.19 -14.13 -1.00
C LYS A 75 -0.67 -14.23 -1.05
N SER A 76 -0.12 -15.25 -1.72
CA SER A 76 1.34 -15.42 -1.89
C SER A 76 2.00 -14.22 -2.58
N ILE A 77 1.36 -13.70 -3.65
CA ILE A 77 1.81 -12.49 -4.34
C ILE A 77 1.78 -11.29 -3.39
N ASN A 78 0.68 -11.10 -2.66
CA ASN A 78 0.52 -9.99 -1.72
C ASN A 78 1.58 -10.02 -0.60
N GLU A 79 1.87 -11.20 -0.03
CA GLU A 79 2.94 -11.36 0.97
C GLU A 79 4.32 -11.03 0.42
N THR A 80 4.61 -11.45 -0.81
CA THR A 80 5.88 -11.14 -1.49
C THR A 80 6.00 -9.62 -1.69
N CYS A 81 4.95 -8.96 -2.15
CA CYS A 81 4.94 -7.50 -2.33
C CYS A 81 5.11 -6.75 -1.01
N ILE A 82 4.44 -7.19 0.07
CA ILE A 82 4.59 -6.61 1.40
C ILE A 82 6.06 -6.69 1.85
N GLY A 83 6.68 -7.87 1.76
CA GLY A 83 8.06 -8.07 2.20
C GLY A 83 9.07 -7.22 1.41
N LEU A 84 8.90 -7.14 0.08
CA LEU A 84 9.76 -6.32 -0.77
C LEU A 84 9.65 -4.83 -0.45
N LEU A 85 8.42 -4.34 -0.23
CA LEU A 85 8.16 -2.93 0.05
C LEU A 85 8.61 -2.53 1.45
N GLN A 86 8.35 -3.36 2.46
CA GLN A 86 8.88 -3.16 3.82
C GLN A 86 10.40 -3.06 3.80
N LYS A 87 11.08 -4.01 3.14
CA LYS A 87 12.54 -4.02 3.04
C LYS A 87 13.07 -2.71 2.42
N ARG A 88 12.50 -2.30 1.28
CA ARG A 88 12.90 -1.06 0.60
C ARG A 88 12.69 0.17 1.49
N LEU A 89 11.50 0.31 2.09
CA LEU A 89 11.20 1.45 2.96
C LEU A 89 12.10 1.51 4.21
N ILE A 90 12.51 0.36 4.76
CA ILE A 90 13.49 0.30 5.85
C ILE A 90 14.87 0.77 5.35
N GLU A 91 15.32 0.29 4.18
CA GLU A 91 16.59 0.72 3.56
C GLU A 91 16.61 2.22 3.28
N ASP A 92 15.46 2.81 2.93
CA ASP A 92 15.27 4.24 2.70
C ASP A 92 15.09 5.07 3.99
N GLY A 93 15.16 4.43 5.18
CA GLY A 93 15.15 5.11 6.48
C GLY A 93 13.78 5.27 7.15
N PHE A 94 12.72 4.64 6.63
CA PHE A 94 11.35 4.77 7.16
C PHE A 94 10.97 3.75 8.24
N GLY A 95 11.93 3.01 8.79
CA GLY A 95 11.68 1.94 9.77
C GLY A 95 10.84 2.37 10.98
N GLU A 96 11.14 3.52 11.59
CA GLU A 96 10.38 4.04 12.73
C GLU A 96 8.92 4.32 12.36
N ARG A 97 8.69 4.92 11.19
CA ARG A 97 7.35 5.22 10.68
C ARG A 97 6.56 3.93 10.44
N LEU A 98 7.20 2.90 9.88
CA LEU A 98 6.56 1.60 9.68
C LEU A 98 6.13 0.96 11.01
N GLN A 99 6.94 1.07 12.07
CA GLN A 99 6.56 0.58 13.41
C GLN A 99 5.36 1.34 13.98
N GLN A 100 5.35 2.68 13.87
CA GLN A 100 4.23 3.52 14.34
C GLN A 100 2.92 3.15 13.65
N GLU A 101 2.99 2.85 12.35
CA GLU A 101 1.84 2.46 11.54
C GLU A 101 1.51 0.96 11.62
N LYS A 102 2.26 0.17 12.41
CA LYS A 102 2.13 -1.29 12.56
C LYS A 102 2.24 -2.04 11.23
N LEU A 103 3.14 -1.55 10.39
CA LEU A 103 3.45 -2.13 9.09
C LEU A 103 4.70 -3.01 9.12
N ILE A 104 5.37 -3.17 10.27
CA ILE A 104 6.42 -4.16 10.58
C ILE A 104 6.33 -4.57 12.05
#